data_AF-A0A1I3ZDC9-F1
#
_entry.id   AF-A0A1I3ZDC9-F1
#
_cell.length_a   1.000
_cell.length_b   1.000
_cell.length_c   1.000
_cell.angle_alpha   90.00
_cell.angle_beta   90.00
_cell.angle_gamma   90.00
#
_symmetry.space_group_name_H-M   'P 1'
#
loop_
_entity.id
_entity.type
_entity.pdbx_description
1 polymer ?
#
loop_
_entity_poly.entity_id
_entity_poly.type
_entity_poly.pdbx_seq_one_letter_code
_entity_poly.pdbx_strand_id
1 'polypeptide(L)'
;MAAVTLAVYWSGLDGPFLFDDPANLSVFRDWYHGRVDWRFAVFGRNDLLSARPVSMASFLLTVGIGGPGPMPYKLGNVLIHLACGLLAFRVLQRALSEDAALAARARLLAAIAIALWWLHPIQVSTVLYSVQRMAQLAALFALVSVLAYWVGRARLVNGRARSAALLLFVAFPVSLVCGVLSKQSAAIAPLLCLVLELAYFRGPRPRAVKCFFAVFLALPMAAASLALLWSPELLTRGYADWDFSLGQRLLTQARALISYLGSLLWPRAERMSLFGDDFALSTSLLSTPSPLPALVALATISGVVFALRRRAPSLFAGWFWFLAAHTVESSVLPLEMYYEHRNYLPSLGLGLALIGVLALLPKRASMGLRPLPLTLAAAGLCALLATSTWGRVQTWRSKQGIVSNALLHHPDSLRARQTQAFIDVSADRIDAALAQMAQMADGPIPRRRLLARIDSVSIACLGERDPDPASLEQALTDTQAQITLDEVLVADLLSQATSVGRCPRITSERTIDTVLSLLAAASKQPDTAEPKRQMRLIASLLLARAQRWPEAQQQAERAWAAQAPLETADILVRAYLANGDRDAAERTWRELQARVRPYDRAGQHLLGQLRGLIEQH
;
A
#
# COMPACT_ATOMS: atom_id res chain seq x y z
N MET A 1 13.27 25.50 6.03
CA MET A 1 12.47 24.28 6.25
C MET A 1 12.70 23.25 5.16
N ALA A 2 12.40 23.52 3.87
CA ALA A 2 12.67 22.56 2.78
C ALA A 2 14.12 22.02 2.77
N ALA A 3 15.13 22.88 2.92
CA ALA A 3 16.53 22.47 3.02
C ALA A 3 16.82 21.60 4.27
N VAL A 4 16.17 21.89 5.41
CA VAL A 4 16.28 21.08 6.63
C VAL A 4 15.67 19.71 6.41
N THR A 5 14.48 19.66 5.79
CA THR A 5 13.83 18.40 5.41
C THR A 5 14.73 17.56 4.50
N LEU A 6 15.31 18.15 3.45
CA LEU A 6 16.26 17.47 2.58
C LEU A 6 17.47 16.92 3.36
N ALA A 7 18.07 17.74 4.23
CA ALA A 7 19.21 17.33 5.05
C ALA A 7 18.87 16.17 6.00
N VAL A 8 17.69 16.20 6.63
CA VAL A 8 17.22 15.14 7.53
C VAL A 8 17.08 13.81 6.79
N TYR A 9 16.55 13.81 5.56
CA TYR A 9 16.37 12.60 4.76
C TYR A 9 17.65 12.12 4.08
N TRP A 10 18.67 12.98 3.93
CA TRP A 10 19.85 12.72 3.10
C TRP A 10 20.54 11.41 3.42
N SER A 11 20.74 11.11 4.71
CA SER A 11 21.41 9.89 5.13
C SER A 11 20.65 8.60 4.82
N GLY A 12 19.33 8.67 4.60
CA GLY A 12 18.46 7.51 4.32
C GLY A 12 18.32 7.16 2.84
N LEU A 13 18.89 7.96 1.94
CA LEU A 13 18.65 7.81 0.51
C LEU A 13 19.30 6.54 -0.08
N ASP A 14 20.40 6.07 0.50
CA ASP A 14 21.04 4.80 0.11
C ASP A 14 20.45 3.57 0.81
N GLY A 15 19.37 3.72 1.60
CA GLY A 15 18.75 2.58 2.27
C GLY A 15 18.25 1.50 1.29
N PRO A 16 17.87 0.31 1.79
CA PRO A 16 17.46 -0.81 0.93
C PRO A 16 16.12 -0.56 0.22
N PHE A 17 15.87 -1.36 -0.83
CA PHE A 17 14.51 -1.59 -1.34
C PHE A 17 13.74 -2.50 -0.38
N LEU A 18 12.45 -2.23 -0.18
CA LEU A 18 11.63 -2.85 0.87
C LEU A 18 10.35 -3.48 0.29
N PHE A 19 9.90 -4.59 0.86
CA PHE A 19 8.64 -5.26 0.53
C PHE A 19 8.36 -5.40 -0.97
N ASP A 20 7.42 -4.63 -1.52
CA ASP A 20 6.98 -4.66 -2.92
C ASP A 20 7.86 -3.81 -3.85
N ASP A 21 8.88 -3.11 -3.34
CA ASP A 21 9.86 -2.39 -4.17
C ASP A 21 10.51 -3.33 -5.21
N PRO A 22 11.03 -4.54 -4.89
CA PRO A 22 11.63 -5.41 -5.90
C PRO A 22 10.63 -5.85 -6.99
N ALA A 23 9.40 -6.18 -6.60
CA ALA A 23 8.36 -6.62 -7.54
C ALA A 23 7.93 -5.48 -8.50
N ASN A 24 7.93 -4.23 -8.04
CA ASN A 24 7.52 -3.08 -8.85
C ASN A 24 8.68 -2.38 -9.57
N LEU A 25 9.90 -2.43 -9.03
CA LEU A 25 11.00 -1.57 -9.47
C LEU A 25 12.14 -2.32 -10.19
N SER A 26 12.22 -3.65 -10.06
CA SER A 26 13.24 -4.46 -10.75
C SER A 26 13.20 -4.27 -12.27
N VAL A 27 12.02 -4.08 -12.85
CA VAL A 27 11.81 -3.84 -14.28
C VAL A 27 12.59 -2.63 -14.81
N PHE A 28 12.81 -1.59 -13.98
CA PHE A 28 13.56 -0.41 -14.41
C PHE A 28 15.06 -0.68 -14.48
N ARG A 29 15.58 -1.64 -13.70
CA ARG A 29 16.96 -2.10 -13.83
C ARG A 29 17.15 -2.81 -15.17
N ASP A 30 16.21 -3.68 -15.54
CA ASP A 30 16.26 -4.38 -16.82
C ASP A 30 16.07 -3.43 -18.01
N TRP A 31 15.20 -2.42 -17.87
CA TRP A 31 15.09 -1.34 -18.85
C TRP A 31 16.39 -0.54 -18.98
N TYR A 32 17.02 -0.15 -17.87
CA TYR A 32 18.28 0.60 -17.86
C TYR A 32 19.41 -0.14 -18.59
N HIS A 33 19.42 -1.47 -18.53
CA HIS A 33 20.36 -2.33 -19.26
C HIS A 33 19.88 -2.75 -20.66
N GLY A 34 18.81 -2.16 -21.19
CA GLY A 34 18.32 -2.41 -22.55
C GLY A 34 17.60 -3.75 -22.76
N ARG A 35 17.35 -4.51 -21.69
CA ARG A 35 16.70 -5.83 -21.75
C ARG A 35 15.19 -5.72 -22.00
N VAL A 36 14.58 -4.65 -21.49
CA VAL A 36 13.13 -4.41 -21.50
C VAL A 36 12.79 -3.08 -22.19
N ASP A 37 11.65 -3.04 -22.89
CA ASP A 37 11.12 -1.84 -23.55
C ASP A 37 10.51 -0.87 -22.51
N TRP A 38 10.64 0.44 -22.72
CA TRP A 38 10.10 1.44 -21.80
C TRP A 38 8.57 1.32 -21.63
N ARG A 39 7.85 0.90 -22.68
CA ARG A 39 6.39 0.67 -22.63
C ARG A 39 6.06 -0.45 -21.67
N PHE A 40 6.86 -1.52 -21.65
CA PHE A 40 6.69 -2.59 -20.69
C PHE A 40 6.98 -2.12 -19.27
N ALA A 41 8.04 -1.33 -19.06
CA ALA A 41 8.36 -0.77 -17.75
C ALA A 41 7.27 0.18 -17.20
N VAL A 42 6.55 0.88 -18.08
CA VAL A 42 5.51 1.85 -17.69
C VAL A 42 4.10 1.25 -17.61
N PHE A 43 3.73 0.44 -18.58
CA PHE A 43 2.37 -0.10 -18.70
C PHE A 43 2.25 -1.55 -18.23
N GLY A 44 3.36 -2.28 -18.13
CA GLY A 44 3.37 -3.69 -17.74
C GLY A 44 2.43 -4.54 -18.58
N ARG A 45 1.88 -5.56 -17.92
CA ARG A 45 0.87 -6.49 -18.48
C ARG A 45 -0.56 -6.19 -18.02
N ASN A 46 -0.69 -5.41 -16.95
CA ASN A 46 -1.96 -5.18 -16.28
C ASN A 46 -2.82 -4.13 -17.01
N ASP A 47 -4.07 -3.98 -16.56
CA ASP A 47 -4.89 -2.84 -16.97
C ASP A 47 -4.25 -1.50 -16.56
N LEU A 48 -4.73 -0.41 -17.17
CA LEU A 48 -4.15 0.93 -17.00
C LEU A 48 -4.15 1.42 -15.54
N LEU A 49 -5.17 1.09 -14.74
CA LEU A 49 -5.26 1.52 -13.34
C LEU A 49 -4.28 0.73 -12.47
N SER A 50 -4.17 -0.57 -12.71
CA SER A 50 -3.25 -1.46 -12.02
C SER A 50 -1.78 -1.19 -12.39
N ALA A 51 -1.51 -0.79 -13.64
CA ALA A 51 -0.17 -0.44 -14.12
C ALA A 51 0.40 0.85 -13.51
N ARG A 52 -0.47 1.77 -13.05
CA ARG A 52 -0.08 3.06 -12.44
C ARG A 52 0.95 3.84 -13.29
N PRO A 53 0.64 4.11 -14.57
CA PRO A 53 1.63 4.56 -15.56
C PRO A 53 2.27 5.90 -15.21
N VAL A 54 1.58 6.80 -14.50
CA VAL A 54 2.17 8.10 -14.10
C VAL A 54 3.28 7.89 -13.07
N SER A 55 3.05 6.99 -12.11
CA SER A 55 4.07 6.61 -11.13
C SER A 55 5.22 5.88 -11.80
N MET A 56 4.94 4.92 -12.67
CA MET A 56 5.98 4.14 -13.36
C MET A 56 6.82 5.01 -14.29
N ALA A 57 6.20 5.94 -15.04
CA ALA A 57 6.92 6.91 -15.85
C ALA A 57 7.83 7.82 -15.01
N SER A 58 7.41 8.19 -13.80
CA SER A 58 8.26 8.98 -12.90
C SER A 58 9.51 8.20 -12.43
N PHE A 59 9.38 6.88 -12.21
CA PHE A 59 10.51 6.02 -11.88
C PHE A 59 11.44 5.83 -13.07
N LEU A 60 10.89 5.59 -14.26
CA LEU A 60 11.63 5.53 -15.52
C LEU A 60 12.52 6.77 -15.69
N LEU A 61 11.95 7.97 -15.50
CA LEU A 61 12.68 9.23 -15.59
C LEU A 61 13.81 9.32 -14.55
N THR A 62 13.52 8.90 -13.32
CA THR A 62 14.52 8.92 -12.24
C THR A 62 15.71 8.02 -12.55
N VAL A 63 15.43 6.81 -13.03
CA VAL A 63 16.44 5.81 -13.38
C VAL A 63 17.23 6.24 -14.62
N GLY A 64 16.56 6.86 -15.59
CA GLY A 64 17.23 7.41 -16.78
C GLY A 64 18.24 8.52 -16.47
N ILE A 65 18.02 9.29 -15.38
CA ILE A 65 18.92 10.37 -14.97
C ILE A 65 19.99 9.88 -13.98
N GLY A 66 19.60 9.09 -12.98
CA GLY A 66 20.45 8.76 -11.83
C GLY A 66 20.90 7.30 -11.73
N GLY A 67 20.44 6.43 -12.61
CA GLY A 67 20.71 4.99 -12.58
C GLY A 67 19.76 4.17 -11.70
N PRO A 68 19.91 2.83 -11.68
CA PRO A 68 18.96 1.91 -11.04
C PRO A 68 19.23 1.66 -9.55
N GLY A 69 20.15 2.40 -8.92
CA GLY A 69 20.42 2.33 -7.48
C GLY A 69 19.33 2.98 -6.63
N PRO A 70 19.26 2.73 -5.31
CA PRO A 70 18.18 3.23 -4.43
C PRO A 70 18.16 4.77 -4.28
N MET A 71 19.34 5.40 -4.24
CA MET A 71 19.50 6.85 -4.05
C MET A 71 18.65 7.69 -5.02
N PRO A 72 18.72 7.50 -6.35
CA PRO A 72 17.83 8.19 -7.30
C PRO A 72 16.35 8.09 -6.94
N TYR A 73 15.83 6.90 -6.64
CA TYR A 73 14.41 6.70 -6.31
C TYR A 73 14.01 7.53 -5.08
N LYS A 74 14.80 7.46 -4.02
CA LYS A 74 14.46 8.13 -2.75
C LYS A 74 14.70 9.62 -2.82
N LEU A 75 15.70 10.09 -3.57
CA LEU A 75 15.87 11.51 -3.85
C LEU A 75 14.67 12.08 -4.60
N GLY A 76 14.18 11.37 -5.63
CA GLY A 76 12.95 11.76 -6.32
C GLY A 76 11.75 11.84 -5.37
N ASN A 77 11.62 10.91 -4.41
CA ASN A 77 10.57 10.97 -3.39
C ASN A 77 10.70 12.17 -2.45
N VAL A 78 11.93 12.54 -2.04
CA VAL A 78 12.16 13.74 -1.24
C VAL A 78 11.75 14.99 -2.03
N LEU A 79 12.11 15.09 -3.30
CA LEU A 79 11.74 16.22 -4.16
C LEU A 79 10.22 16.33 -4.34
N ILE A 80 9.54 15.21 -4.57
CA ILE A 80 8.06 15.18 -4.66
C ILE A 80 7.46 15.56 -3.30
N HIS A 81 8.01 15.11 -2.18
CA HIS A 81 7.56 15.48 -0.84
C HIS A 81 7.68 16.98 -0.56
N LEU A 82 8.76 17.61 -1.01
CA LEU A 82 8.90 19.07 -0.99
C LEU A 82 7.87 19.74 -1.89
N ALA A 83 7.64 19.24 -3.11
CA ALA A 83 6.60 19.78 -4.00
C ALA A 83 5.19 19.69 -3.38
N CYS A 84 4.85 18.55 -2.77
CA CYS A 84 3.60 18.34 -2.03
C CYS A 84 3.43 19.37 -0.90
N GLY A 85 4.45 19.60 -0.08
CA GLY A 85 4.35 20.57 1.01
C GLY A 85 4.23 22.01 0.52
N LEU A 86 4.92 22.39 -0.56
CA LEU A 86 4.76 23.72 -1.17
C LEU A 86 3.34 23.94 -1.70
N LEU A 87 2.75 22.91 -2.31
CA LEU A 87 1.38 22.98 -2.81
C LEU A 87 0.36 22.98 -1.65
N ALA A 88 0.58 22.13 -0.65
CA ALA A 88 -0.24 22.07 0.56
C ALA A 88 -0.19 23.40 1.33
N PHE A 89 0.96 24.09 1.37
CA PHE A 89 1.07 25.44 1.91
C PHE A 89 0.10 26.40 1.23
N ARG A 90 -0.02 26.35 -0.10
CA ARG A 90 -0.96 27.21 -0.85
C ARG A 90 -2.43 26.86 -0.57
N VAL A 91 -2.74 25.60 -0.31
CA VAL A 91 -4.09 25.14 0.05
C VAL A 91 -4.43 25.59 1.47
N LEU A 92 -3.58 25.29 2.45
CA LEU A 92 -3.77 25.67 3.85
C LEU A 92 -3.78 27.19 4.04
N GLN A 93 -2.90 27.93 3.36
CA GLN A 93 -2.90 29.40 3.40
C GLN A 93 -4.25 29.95 2.93
N ARG A 94 -4.82 29.42 1.85
CA ARG A 94 -6.15 29.84 1.36
C ARG A 94 -7.24 29.49 2.36
N ALA A 95 -7.26 28.26 2.84
CA ALA A 95 -8.23 27.80 3.82
C ALA A 95 -8.25 28.68 5.08
N LEU A 96 -7.07 28.94 5.65
CA LEU A 96 -6.92 29.79 6.82
C LEU A 96 -7.22 31.27 6.53
N SER A 97 -7.11 31.73 5.28
CA SER A 97 -7.47 33.10 4.89
C SER A 97 -8.99 33.30 4.84
N GLU A 98 -9.77 32.26 4.55
CA GLU A 98 -11.23 32.28 4.60
C GLU A 98 -11.78 32.15 6.03
N ASP A 99 -10.94 31.77 6.99
CA ASP A 99 -11.30 31.71 8.40
C ASP A 99 -11.07 33.09 9.06
N ALA A 100 -12.16 33.83 9.31
CA ALA A 100 -12.11 35.18 9.83
C ALA A 100 -11.29 35.33 11.13
N ALA A 101 -11.23 34.28 11.97
CA ALA A 101 -10.45 34.31 13.21
C ALA A 101 -8.94 34.15 12.98
N LEU A 102 -8.53 33.55 11.85
CA LEU A 102 -7.15 33.15 11.55
C LEU A 102 -6.55 33.92 10.37
N ALA A 103 -7.38 34.61 9.58
CA ALA A 103 -7.02 35.25 8.31
C ALA A 103 -5.80 36.17 8.42
N ALA A 104 -5.72 36.97 9.48
CA ALA A 104 -4.61 37.89 9.73
C ALA A 104 -3.22 37.21 9.80
N ARG A 105 -3.19 35.90 10.10
CA ARG A 105 -1.95 35.11 10.27
C ARG A 105 -1.94 33.88 9.39
N ALA A 106 -2.84 33.78 8.42
CA ALA A 106 -3.03 32.59 7.59
C ALA A 106 -1.73 32.09 6.97
N ARG A 107 -0.88 33.02 6.49
CA ARG A 107 0.44 32.68 5.92
C ARG A 107 1.39 32.05 6.95
N LEU A 108 1.51 32.65 8.14
CA LEU A 108 2.37 32.14 9.21
C LEU A 108 1.88 30.78 9.70
N LEU A 109 0.58 30.66 9.98
CA LEU A 109 -0.03 29.42 10.45
C LEU A 109 0.10 28.30 9.42
N ALA A 110 -0.14 28.57 8.13
CA ALA A 110 0.10 27.61 7.06
C ALA A 110 1.58 27.18 7.00
N ALA A 111 2.52 28.12 7.15
CA ALA A 111 3.95 27.80 7.15
C ALA A 111 4.31 26.89 8.34
N ILE A 112 3.76 27.16 9.53
CA ILE A 112 3.95 26.31 10.71
C ILE A 112 3.39 24.91 10.45
N ALA A 113 2.14 24.76 10.00
CA ALA A 113 1.56 23.45 9.71
C ALA A 113 2.40 22.63 8.72
N ILE A 114 2.88 23.25 7.64
CA ILE A 114 3.68 22.55 6.63
C ILE A 114 5.09 22.23 7.12
N ALA A 115 5.71 23.11 7.93
CA ALA A 115 6.98 22.79 8.55
C ALA A 115 6.88 21.58 9.48
N LEU A 116 5.84 21.53 10.31
CA LEU A 116 5.55 20.39 11.17
C LEU A 116 5.26 19.13 10.36
N TRP A 117 4.47 19.23 9.29
CA TRP A 117 4.13 18.10 8.43
C TRP A 117 5.35 17.51 7.69
N TRP A 118 6.21 18.36 7.11
CA TRP A 118 7.44 17.91 6.43
C TRP A 118 8.42 17.21 7.37
N LEU A 119 8.51 17.69 8.60
CA LEU A 119 9.45 17.17 9.60
C LEU A 119 8.82 16.06 10.45
N HIS A 120 7.59 15.62 10.17
CA HIS A 120 6.92 14.61 10.98
C HIS A 120 7.46 13.20 10.67
N PRO A 121 7.84 12.39 11.69
CA PRO A 121 8.50 11.09 11.48
C PRO A 121 7.62 10.04 10.81
N ILE A 122 6.29 10.21 10.82
CA ILE A 122 5.38 9.33 10.08
C ILE A 122 5.62 9.38 8.55
N GLN A 123 6.17 10.48 8.03
CA GLN A 123 6.38 10.63 6.59
C GLN A 123 7.55 9.79 6.09
N VAL A 124 8.42 9.29 6.97
CA VAL A 124 9.59 8.48 6.61
C VAL A 124 9.18 7.25 5.81
N SER A 125 8.12 6.55 6.23
CA SER A 125 7.62 5.37 5.54
C SER A 125 6.95 5.65 4.20
N THR A 126 6.70 6.92 3.86
CA THR A 126 6.24 7.34 2.52
C THR A 126 7.38 7.87 1.66
N VAL A 127 8.41 8.45 2.29
CA VAL A 127 9.54 9.09 1.58
C VAL A 127 10.65 8.07 1.26
N LEU A 128 11.06 7.25 2.23
CA LEU A 128 12.16 6.29 2.08
C LEU A 128 11.71 4.89 1.63
N TYR A 129 10.41 4.63 1.56
CA TYR A 129 9.84 3.45 0.91
C TYR A 129 9.58 3.79 -0.56
N SER A 130 10.42 3.27 -1.46
CA SER A 130 10.59 3.83 -2.80
C SER A 130 9.28 3.84 -3.61
N VAL A 131 8.56 2.72 -3.63
CA VAL A 131 7.29 2.56 -4.35
C VAL A 131 6.19 3.48 -3.84
N GLN A 132 6.25 3.94 -2.58
CA GLN A 132 5.27 4.88 -2.02
C GLN A 132 5.35 6.28 -2.63
N ARG A 133 6.25 6.52 -3.59
CA ARG A 133 6.12 7.60 -4.57
C ARG A 133 4.73 7.67 -5.19
N MET A 134 4.10 6.51 -5.42
CA MET A 134 2.73 6.42 -5.92
C MET A 134 1.75 7.19 -5.03
N ALA A 135 1.88 7.06 -3.69
CA ALA A 135 1.06 7.79 -2.73
C ALA A 135 1.38 9.29 -2.74
N GLN A 136 2.65 9.66 -2.89
CA GLN A 136 3.08 11.05 -2.97
C GLN A 136 2.54 11.76 -4.23
N LEU A 137 2.63 11.12 -5.39
CA LEU A 137 2.11 11.66 -6.65
C LEU A 137 0.58 11.75 -6.63
N ALA A 138 -0.10 10.72 -6.11
CA ALA A 138 -1.54 10.77 -5.89
C ALA A 138 -1.94 11.95 -4.99
N ALA A 139 -1.21 12.19 -3.90
CA ALA A 139 -1.43 13.35 -3.03
C ALA A 139 -1.13 14.68 -3.73
N LEU A 140 -0.03 14.78 -4.48
CA LEU A 140 0.34 15.97 -5.26
C LEU A 140 -0.79 16.36 -6.21
N PHE A 141 -1.25 15.41 -7.02
CA PHE A 141 -2.31 15.66 -8.00
C PHE A 141 -3.70 15.85 -7.36
N ALA A 142 -3.99 15.21 -6.23
CA ALA A 142 -5.19 15.51 -5.44
C ALA A 142 -5.16 16.95 -4.91
N LEU A 143 -4.01 17.44 -4.42
CA LEU A 143 -3.83 18.83 -3.99
C LEU A 143 -3.94 19.82 -5.16
N VAL A 144 -3.43 19.49 -6.35
CA VAL A 144 -3.62 20.30 -7.58
C VAL A 144 -5.11 20.39 -7.91
N SER A 145 -5.81 19.26 -7.85
CA SER A 145 -7.26 19.19 -8.09
C SER A 145 -8.01 20.07 -7.09
N VAL A 146 -7.74 19.93 -5.79
CA VAL A 146 -8.35 20.76 -4.74
C VAL A 146 -8.07 22.25 -4.97
N LEU A 147 -6.86 22.62 -5.35
CA LEU A 147 -6.51 24.01 -5.64
C LEU A 147 -7.25 24.54 -6.88
N ALA A 148 -7.35 23.73 -7.94
CA ALA A 148 -8.11 24.08 -9.14
C ALA A 148 -9.59 24.31 -8.80
N TYR A 149 -10.19 23.43 -7.99
CA TYR A 149 -11.55 23.61 -7.49
C TYR A 149 -11.69 24.93 -6.72
N TRP A 150 -10.82 25.19 -5.74
CA TRP A 150 -10.89 26.40 -4.91
C TRP A 150 -10.79 27.68 -5.75
N VAL A 151 -9.80 27.74 -6.64
CA VAL A 151 -9.58 28.91 -7.49
C VAL A 151 -10.74 29.06 -8.48
N GLY A 152 -11.26 27.97 -9.04
CA GLY A 152 -12.45 27.99 -9.89
C GLY A 152 -13.67 28.51 -9.14
N ARG A 153 -13.90 28.03 -7.93
CA ARG A 153 -14.99 28.45 -7.05
C ARG A 153 -14.91 29.94 -6.71
N ALA A 154 -13.72 30.46 -6.39
CA ALA A 154 -13.50 31.88 -6.15
C ALA A 154 -13.70 32.74 -7.41
N ARG A 155 -13.25 32.26 -8.59
CA ARG A 155 -13.48 32.94 -9.88
C ARG A 155 -14.97 33.02 -10.24
N LEU A 156 -15.79 32.02 -9.88
CA LEU A 156 -17.26 32.11 -10.03
C LEU A 156 -17.86 33.24 -9.20
N VAL A 157 -17.43 33.40 -7.94
CA VAL A 157 -17.90 34.49 -7.08
C VAL A 157 -17.57 35.85 -7.70
N ASN A 158 -16.39 35.98 -8.31
CA ASN A 158 -15.92 37.20 -8.95
C ASN A 158 -16.41 37.37 -10.41
N GLY A 159 -17.46 36.65 -10.84
CA GLY A 159 -18.05 36.77 -12.18
C GLY A 159 -17.21 36.23 -13.35
N ARG A 160 -16.08 35.57 -13.09
CA ARG A 160 -15.14 35.07 -14.13
C ARG A 160 -15.51 33.65 -14.58
N ALA A 161 -16.72 33.49 -15.12
CA ALA A 161 -17.33 32.18 -15.39
C ALA A 161 -16.50 31.28 -16.33
N ARG A 162 -16.00 31.80 -17.46
CA ARG A 162 -15.21 31.01 -18.44
C ARG A 162 -13.97 30.40 -17.80
N SER A 163 -13.21 31.23 -17.09
CA SER A 163 -12.01 30.76 -16.43
C SER A 163 -12.29 29.79 -15.28
N ALA A 164 -13.39 29.98 -14.55
CA ALA A 164 -13.80 29.01 -13.56
C ALA A 164 -14.18 27.67 -14.17
N ALA A 165 -14.88 27.66 -15.31
CA ALA A 165 -15.23 26.44 -16.03
C ALA A 165 -13.98 25.66 -16.47
N LEU A 166 -12.95 26.34 -17.00
CA LEU A 166 -11.67 25.70 -17.34
C LEU A 166 -11.01 25.05 -16.12
N LEU A 167 -11.06 25.70 -14.95
CA LEU A 167 -10.48 25.13 -13.73
C LEU A 167 -11.28 23.92 -13.22
N LEU A 168 -12.61 24.01 -13.22
CA LEU A 168 -13.52 22.99 -12.66
C LEU A 168 -13.69 21.77 -13.58
N PHE A 169 -13.70 21.97 -14.90
CA PHE A 169 -14.07 20.92 -15.86
C PHE A 169 -12.93 20.55 -16.84
N VAL A 170 -11.75 21.17 -16.71
CA VAL A 170 -10.55 20.76 -17.46
C VAL A 170 -9.38 20.51 -16.52
N ALA A 171 -8.92 21.54 -15.78
CA ALA A 171 -7.74 21.39 -14.91
C ALA A 171 -7.97 20.35 -13.80
N PHE A 172 -9.11 20.42 -13.11
CA PHE A 172 -9.49 19.46 -12.06
C PHE A 172 -9.53 18.00 -12.57
N PRO A 173 -10.29 17.64 -13.62
CA PRO A 173 -10.33 16.25 -14.07
C PRO A 173 -8.99 15.77 -14.62
N VAL A 174 -8.22 16.61 -15.32
CA VAL A 174 -6.88 16.22 -15.80
C VAL A 174 -5.97 15.88 -14.63
N SER A 175 -5.91 16.73 -13.59
CA SER A 175 -5.11 16.41 -12.40
C SER A 175 -5.65 15.19 -11.66
N LEU A 176 -6.97 15.05 -11.53
CA LEU A 176 -7.58 13.87 -10.90
C LEU A 176 -7.18 12.58 -11.61
N VAL A 177 -7.25 12.55 -12.95
CA VAL A 177 -6.85 11.39 -13.76
C VAL A 177 -5.36 11.10 -13.56
N CYS A 178 -4.48 12.10 -13.61
CA CYS A 178 -3.06 11.90 -13.32
C CYS A 178 -2.82 11.33 -11.91
N GLY A 179 -3.59 11.79 -10.92
CA GLY A 179 -3.56 11.26 -9.56
C GLY A 179 -3.99 9.80 -9.49
N VAL A 180 -5.14 9.46 -10.10
CA VAL A 180 -5.69 8.09 -10.11
C VAL A 180 -4.75 7.12 -10.84
N LEU A 181 -4.15 7.56 -11.95
CA LEU A 181 -3.12 6.84 -12.69
C LEU A 181 -1.77 6.79 -11.96
N SER A 182 -1.61 7.51 -10.85
CA SER A 182 -0.48 7.36 -9.93
C SER A 182 -0.79 6.35 -8.82
N LYS A 183 -1.97 6.50 -8.19
CA LYS A 183 -2.56 5.58 -7.21
C LYS A 183 -4.06 5.87 -7.09
N GLN A 184 -4.88 4.84 -6.95
CA GLN A 184 -6.34 5.00 -6.87
C GLN A 184 -6.81 5.87 -5.68
N SER A 185 -5.98 6.06 -4.65
CA SER A 185 -6.29 6.93 -3.50
C SER A 185 -6.53 8.40 -3.88
N ALA A 186 -6.05 8.88 -5.03
CA ALA A 186 -6.36 10.24 -5.50
C ALA A 186 -7.85 10.47 -5.81
N ALA A 187 -8.65 9.40 -5.96
CA ALA A 187 -10.09 9.47 -6.20
C ALA A 187 -10.86 10.21 -5.09
N ILE A 188 -10.25 10.46 -3.93
CA ILE A 188 -10.85 11.25 -2.85
C ILE A 188 -11.01 12.75 -3.15
N ALA A 189 -10.37 13.29 -4.21
CA ALA A 189 -10.25 14.73 -4.38
C ALA A 189 -11.61 15.49 -4.48
N PRO A 190 -12.66 14.96 -5.15
CA PRO A 190 -13.98 15.58 -5.14
C PRO A 190 -14.61 15.64 -3.73
N LEU A 191 -14.39 14.61 -2.90
CA LEU A 191 -14.86 14.58 -1.52
C LEU A 191 -14.12 15.61 -0.66
N LEU A 192 -12.80 15.78 -0.86
CA LEU A 192 -12.05 16.86 -0.21
C LEU A 192 -12.57 18.24 -0.61
N CYS A 193 -12.91 18.45 -1.89
CA CYS A 193 -13.54 19.68 -2.36
C CYS A 193 -14.91 19.93 -1.70
N LEU A 194 -15.70 18.88 -1.48
CA LEU A 194 -16.98 18.99 -0.76
C LEU A 194 -16.78 19.42 0.69
N VAL A 195 -15.79 18.86 1.40
CA VAL A 195 -15.45 19.27 2.76
C VAL A 195 -15.14 20.77 2.82
N LEU A 196 -14.34 21.26 1.87
CA LEU A 196 -13.99 22.68 1.78
C LEU A 196 -15.19 23.56 1.37
N GLU A 197 -16.03 23.11 0.45
CA GLU A 197 -17.28 23.80 0.08
C GLU A 197 -18.18 23.98 1.29
N LEU A 198 -18.34 22.95 2.11
CA LEU A 198 -19.17 22.97 3.31
C LEU A 198 -18.58 23.85 4.43
N ALA A 199 -17.26 23.93 4.52
CA ALA A 199 -16.56 24.71 5.54
C ALA A 199 -16.64 26.22 5.27
N TYR A 200 -16.30 26.64 4.05
CA TYR A 200 -15.99 28.03 3.72
C TYR A 200 -17.05 28.72 2.86
N PHE A 201 -17.79 27.98 2.02
CA PHE A 201 -18.73 28.56 1.06
C PHE A 201 -20.19 28.38 1.49
N ARG A 202 -20.70 29.33 2.29
CA ARG A 202 -22.02 29.24 2.95
C ARG A 202 -23.22 29.78 2.14
N GLY A 203 -22.96 30.39 0.98
CA GLY A 203 -23.99 30.97 0.11
C GLY A 203 -24.66 29.96 -0.83
N PRO A 204 -25.63 30.40 -1.65
CA PRO A 204 -26.23 29.56 -2.68
C PRO A 204 -25.15 29.04 -3.65
N ARG A 205 -25.25 27.76 -4.01
CA ARG A 205 -24.30 27.12 -4.93
C ARG A 205 -24.68 27.42 -6.37
N PRO A 206 -23.77 28.03 -7.17
CA PRO A 206 -24.00 28.22 -8.60
C PRO A 206 -24.26 26.89 -9.32
N ARG A 207 -24.97 26.94 -10.47
CA ARG A 207 -25.25 25.75 -11.29
C ARG A 207 -23.99 24.97 -11.64
N ALA A 208 -22.89 25.67 -11.95
CA ALA A 208 -21.59 25.05 -12.23
C ALA A 208 -21.06 24.20 -11.07
N VAL A 209 -21.23 24.65 -9.81
CA VAL A 209 -20.79 23.91 -8.62
C VAL A 209 -21.68 22.69 -8.37
N LYS A 210 -23.00 22.82 -8.56
CA LYS A 210 -23.91 21.68 -8.50
C LYS A 210 -23.57 20.63 -9.55
N CYS A 211 -23.32 21.07 -10.79
CA CYS A 211 -22.91 20.20 -11.90
C CYS A 211 -21.57 19.52 -11.61
N PHE A 212 -20.59 20.26 -11.08
CA PHE A 212 -19.31 19.70 -10.66
C PHE A 212 -19.47 18.54 -9.67
N PHE A 213 -20.21 18.74 -8.57
CA PHE A 213 -20.42 17.66 -7.60
C PHE A 213 -21.33 16.55 -8.13
N ALA A 214 -22.27 16.86 -9.04
CA ALA A 214 -23.05 15.83 -9.70
C ALA A 214 -22.13 14.90 -10.53
N VAL A 215 -21.24 15.46 -11.35
CA VAL A 215 -20.36 14.71 -12.26
C VAL A 215 -19.24 13.98 -11.52
N PHE A 216 -18.56 14.64 -10.58
CA PHE A 216 -17.33 14.10 -9.99
C PHE A 216 -17.53 13.40 -8.64
N LEU A 217 -18.73 13.47 -8.04
CA LEU A 217 -19.02 12.82 -6.77
C LEU A 217 -20.30 12.01 -6.80
N ALA A 218 -21.45 12.63 -7.07
CA ALA A 218 -22.74 11.95 -6.98
C ALA A 218 -22.90 10.84 -8.03
N LEU A 219 -22.53 11.09 -9.29
CA LEU A 219 -22.65 10.11 -10.36
C LEU A 219 -21.69 8.91 -10.17
N PRO A 220 -20.38 9.08 -9.87
CA PRO A 220 -19.51 7.95 -9.53
C PRO A 220 -19.98 7.16 -8.32
N MET A 221 -20.47 7.85 -7.26
CA MET A 221 -21.04 7.16 -6.10
C MET A 221 -22.31 6.38 -6.46
N ALA A 222 -23.22 6.95 -7.24
CA ALA A 222 -24.42 6.26 -7.71
C ALA A 222 -24.07 5.06 -8.60
N ALA A 223 -23.10 5.20 -9.49
CA ALA A 223 -22.61 4.10 -10.34
C ALA A 223 -21.99 2.98 -9.49
N ALA A 224 -21.16 3.33 -8.50
CA ALA A 224 -20.60 2.36 -7.56
C ALA A 224 -21.71 1.67 -6.76
N SER A 225 -22.68 2.42 -6.21
CA SER A 225 -23.82 1.86 -5.49
C SER A 225 -24.68 0.94 -6.37
N LEU A 226 -24.94 1.32 -7.63
CA LEU A 226 -25.69 0.49 -8.56
C LEU A 226 -24.93 -0.79 -8.91
N ALA A 227 -23.62 -0.71 -9.15
CA ALA A 227 -22.78 -1.88 -9.38
C ALA A 227 -22.78 -2.82 -8.16
N LEU A 228 -22.77 -2.28 -6.95
CA LEU A 228 -22.86 -3.06 -5.70
C LEU A 228 -24.25 -3.63 -5.45
N LEU A 229 -25.32 -2.96 -5.89
CA LEU A 229 -26.68 -3.50 -5.82
C LEU A 229 -26.88 -4.64 -6.84
N TRP A 230 -26.26 -4.53 -8.01
CA TRP A 230 -26.30 -5.57 -9.05
C TRP A 230 -25.41 -6.78 -8.70
N SER A 231 -24.25 -6.51 -8.12
CA SER A 231 -23.22 -7.51 -7.80
C SER A 231 -22.64 -7.26 -6.39
N PRO A 232 -23.36 -7.61 -5.32
CA PRO A 232 -22.90 -7.44 -3.94
C PRO A 232 -21.57 -8.14 -3.65
N GLU A 233 -21.29 -9.24 -4.35
CA GLU A 233 -20.06 -10.01 -4.29
C GLU A 233 -18.81 -9.19 -4.67
N LEU A 234 -18.95 -8.04 -5.34
CA LEU A 234 -17.83 -7.13 -5.60
C LEU A 234 -17.16 -6.65 -4.31
N LEU A 235 -17.89 -6.54 -3.19
CA LEU A 235 -17.34 -6.16 -1.89
C LEU A 235 -16.63 -7.33 -1.19
N THR A 236 -17.10 -8.56 -1.39
CA THR A 236 -16.65 -9.72 -0.60
C THR A 236 -15.64 -10.59 -1.35
N ARG A 237 -15.64 -10.59 -2.70
CA ARG A 237 -14.77 -11.46 -3.52
C ARG A 237 -13.29 -11.30 -3.21
N GLY A 238 -12.83 -10.07 -2.97
CA GLY A 238 -11.42 -9.80 -2.70
C GLY A 238 -11.00 -10.19 -1.27
N TYR A 239 -11.95 -10.46 -0.37
CA TYR A 239 -11.64 -11.00 0.96
C TYR A 239 -11.34 -12.50 0.94
N ALA A 240 -11.52 -13.17 -0.20
CA ALA A 240 -11.06 -14.55 -0.36
C ALA A 240 -9.53 -14.68 -0.32
N ASP A 241 -8.79 -13.59 -0.54
CA ASP A 241 -7.32 -13.55 -0.51
C ASP A 241 -6.75 -13.34 0.92
N TRP A 242 -7.62 -13.07 1.90
CA TRP A 242 -7.23 -12.67 3.26
C TRP A 242 -7.80 -13.62 4.31
N ASP A 243 -7.23 -13.55 5.50
CA ASP A 243 -7.67 -14.28 6.68
C ASP A 243 -8.63 -13.52 7.60
N PHE A 244 -9.12 -12.39 7.11
CA PHE A 244 -10.13 -11.59 7.76
C PHE A 244 -11.29 -11.29 6.82
N SER A 245 -12.44 -11.04 7.40
CA SER A 245 -13.67 -10.63 6.71
C SER A 245 -13.78 -9.11 6.57
N LEU A 246 -14.68 -8.67 5.69
CA LEU A 246 -15.10 -7.28 5.56
C LEU A 246 -15.53 -6.68 6.91
N GLY A 247 -16.34 -7.39 7.69
CA GLY A 247 -16.82 -6.94 9.00
C GLY A 247 -15.67 -6.72 9.99
N GLN A 248 -14.78 -7.71 10.13
CA GLN A 248 -13.60 -7.60 10.99
C GLN A 248 -12.71 -6.42 10.57
N ARG A 249 -12.53 -6.22 9.27
CA ARG A 249 -11.76 -5.08 8.77
C ARG A 249 -12.39 -3.75 9.17
N LEU A 250 -13.68 -3.54 8.91
CA LEU A 250 -14.36 -2.28 9.25
C LEU A 250 -14.32 -1.97 10.75
N LEU A 251 -14.52 -2.98 11.60
CA LEU A 251 -14.38 -2.84 13.06
C LEU A 251 -12.95 -2.43 13.44
N THR A 252 -11.95 -3.10 12.85
CA THR A 252 -10.54 -2.84 13.12
C THR A 252 -10.10 -1.45 12.63
N GLN A 253 -10.64 -0.96 11.51
CA GLN A 253 -10.27 0.35 10.95
C GLN A 253 -10.62 1.52 11.87
N ALA A 254 -11.68 1.44 12.68
CA ALA A 254 -11.98 2.48 13.67
C ALA A 254 -10.82 2.66 14.68
N ARG A 255 -10.24 1.55 15.15
CA ARG A 255 -9.06 1.55 16.03
C ARG A 255 -7.81 2.01 15.29
N ALA A 256 -7.65 1.63 14.03
CA ALA A 256 -6.53 2.08 13.21
C ALA A 256 -6.54 3.62 13.08
N LEU A 257 -7.69 4.25 12.84
CA LEU A 257 -7.82 5.71 12.78
C LEU A 257 -7.44 6.40 14.09
N ILE A 258 -7.87 5.87 15.24
CA ILE A 258 -7.44 6.39 16.55
C ILE A 258 -5.94 6.18 16.79
N SER A 259 -5.40 5.03 16.38
CA SER A 259 -3.96 4.76 16.44
C SER A 259 -3.17 5.78 15.59
N TYR A 260 -3.63 6.07 14.37
CA TYR A 260 -3.06 7.08 13.51
C TYR A 260 -3.12 8.49 14.12
N LEU A 261 -4.25 8.88 14.73
CA LEU A 261 -4.33 10.14 15.48
C LEU A 261 -3.28 10.18 16.59
N GLY A 262 -3.14 9.09 17.36
CA GLY A 262 -2.11 8.98 18.39
C GLY A 262 -0.70 9.15 17.83
N SER A 263 -0.38 8.46 16.73
CA SER A 263 0.94 8.55 16.08
C SER A 263 1.23 9.90 15.44
N LEU A 264 0.20 10.65 15.01
CA LEU A 264 0.34 12.00 14.45
C LEU A 264 0.43 13.09 15.51
N LEU A 265 -0.22 12.91 16.66
CA LEU A 265 -0.18 13.89 17.76
C LEU A 265 1.00 13.65 18.69
N TRP A 266 1.37 12.38 18.89
CA TRP A 266 2.45 11.96 19.77
C TRP A 266 3.33 10.91 19.06
N PRO A 267 4.25 11.35 18.19
CA PRO A 267 5.05 10.46 17.37
C PRO A 267 6.05 9.69 18.23
N ARG A 268 5.72 8.44 18.55
CA ARG A 268 6.61 7.51 19.24
C ARG A 268 7.27 6.55 18.27
N ALA A 269 8.59 6.47 18.33
CA ALA A 269 9.37 5.53 17.53
C ALA A 269 8.87 4.08 17.71
N GLU A 270 8.49 3.72 18.93
CA GLU A 270 7.99 2.39 19.30
C GLU A 270 6.72 1.96 18.53
N ARG A 271 5.87 2.91 18.14
CA ARG A 271 4.61 2.63 17.43
C ARG A 271 4.74 2.80 15.93
N MET A 272 5.95 3.10 15.47
CA MET A 272 6.22 3.52 14.11
C MET A 272 7.14 2.51 13.42
N SER A 273 6.54 1.43 12.93
CA SER A 273 7.22 0.33 12.24
C SER A 273 6.73 0.15 10.80
N LEU A 274 7.65 -0.31 9.94
CA LEU A 274 7.30 -0.82 8.62
C LEU A 274 6.45 -2.11 8.72
N PHE A 275 6.71 -2.90 9.75
CA PHE A 275 6.03 -4.14 10.06
C PHE A 275 4.92 -3.87 11.07
N GLY A 276 3.66 -3.89 10.59
CA GLY A 276 2.46 -3.69 11.40
C GLY A 276 1.42 -4.80 11.19
N ASP A 277 1.87 -5.97 10.73
CA ASP A 277 1.08 -7.18 10.52
C ASP A 277 0.59 -7.82 11.83
N ASP A 278 1.09 -7.33 12.98
CA ASP A 278 0.64 -7.71 14.32
C ASP A 278 -0.52 -6.82 14.85
N PHE A 279 -1.06 -5.91 14.04
CA PHE A 279 -2.20 -5.08 14.43
C PHE A 279 -3.46 -5.93 14.65
N ALA A 280 -3.77 -6.21 15.93
CA ALA A 280 -4.81 -7.15 16.32
C ALA A 280 -6.20 -6.83 15.76
N LEU A 281 -6.80 -7.82 15.10
CA LEU A 281 -8.14 -7.81 14.55
C LEU A 281 -9.21 -7.63 15.64
N SER A 282 -10.23 -6.83 15.34
CA SER A 282 -11.47 -6.78 16.11
C SER A 282 -12.51 -7.70 15.47
N THR A 283 -12.96 -8.70 16.23
CA THR A 283 -13.93 -9.71 15.76
C THR A 283 -15.37 -9.36 16.09
N SER A 284 -15.60 -8.53 17.12
CA SER A 284 -16.91 -8.00 17.48
C SER A 284 -16.79 -6.61 18.11
N LEU A 285 -17.90 -5.96 18.43
CA LEU A 285 -17.89 -4.66 19.11
C LEU A 285 -17.29 -4.73 20.52
N LEU A 286 -17.33 -5.90 21.17
CA LEU A 286 -16.89 -6.11 22.54
C LEU A 286 -15.69 -7.07 22.65
N SER A 287 -15.14 -7.54 21.52
CA SER A 287 -13.94 -8.38 21.50
C SER A 287 -12.74 -7.64 22.10
N THR A 288 -11.73 -8.34 22.61
CA THR A 288 -10.46 -7.71 22.99
C THR A 288 -9.46 -7.83 21.84
N PRO A 289 -8.99 -6.71 21.24
CA PRO A 289 -9.23 -5.33 21.64
C PRO A 289 -10.50 -4.73 21.00
N SER A 290 -11.27 -3.98 21.81
CA SER A 290 -12.62 -3.53 21.42
C SER A 290 -12.57 -2.30 20.51
N PRO A 291 -13.36 -2.28 19.42
CA PRO A 291 -13.47 -1.11 18.56
C PRO A 291 -14.45 -0.07 19.10
N LEU A 292 -15.28 -0.40 20.09
CA LEU A 292 -16.33 0.48 20.60
C LEU A 292 -15.79 1.81 21.14
N PRO A 293 -14.72 1.86 21.97
CA PRO A 293 -14.16 3.14 22.42
C PRO A 293 -13.67 4.01 21.26
N ALA A 294 -13.10 3.40 20.22
CA ALA A 294 -12.63 4.12 19.05
C ALA A 294 -13.78 4.70 18.23
N LEU A 295 -14.87 3.93 18.04
CA LEU A 295 -16.08 4.38 17.37
C LEU A 295 -16.74 5.55 18.13
N VAL A 296 -16.88 5.43 19.46
CA VAL A 296 -17.45 6.48 20.31
C VAL A 296 -16.60 7.75 20.25
N ALA A 297 -15.26 7.62 20.33
CA ALA A 297 -14.36 8.76 20.23
C ALA A 297 -14.47 9.46 18.87
N LEU A 298 -14.43 8.71 17.75
CA LEU A 298 -14.56 9.27 16.40
C LEU A 298 -15.92 9.96 16.19
N ALA A 299 -17.01 9.34 16.66
CA ALA A 299 -18.35 9.90 16.57
C ALA A 299 -18.47 11.19 17.40
N THR A 300 -17.96 11.18 18.63
CA THR A 300 -17.99 12.34 19.54
C THR A 300 -17.19 13.51 18.97
N ILE A 301 -15.94 13.28 18.54
CA ILE A 301 -15.10 14.33 17.94
C ILE A 301 -15.79 14.88 16.69
N SER A 302 -16.32 14.01 15.83
CA SER A 302 -17.02 14.44 14.60
C SER A 302 -18.27 15.25 14.90
N GLY A 303 -19.08 14.85 15.88
CA GLY A 303 -20.27 15.59 16.30
C GLY A 303 -19.93 16.97 16.86
N VAL A 304 -18.92 17.06 17.74
CA VAL A 304 -18.44 18.33 18.30
C VAL A 304 -17.90 19.25 17.21
N VAL A 305 -17.03 18.73 16.33
CA VAL A 305 -16.44 19.51 15.24
C VAL A 305 -17.51 19.97 14.24
N PHE A 306 -18.50 19.14 13.95
CA PHE A 306 -19.64 19.50 13.12
C PHE A 306 -20.47 20.64 13.74
N ALA A 307 -20.75 20.57 15.04
CA ALA A 307 -21.45 21.64 15.76
C ALA A 307 -20.66 22.96 15.73
N LEU A 308 -19.33 22.88 15.81
CA LEU A 308 -18.43 24.03 15.77
C LEU A 308 -18.13 24.58 14.37
N ARG A 309 -18.64 23.96 13.29
CA ARG A 309 -18.29 24.31 11.90
C ARG A 309 -18.48 25.79 11.54
N ARG A 310 -19.44 26.47 12.18
CA ARG A 310 -19.70 27.89 11.93
C ARG A 310 -18.67 28.80 12.60
N ARG A 311 -18.21 28.42 13.80
CA ARG A 311 -17.29 29.16 14.65
C ARG A 311 -15.82 28.89 14.28
N ALA A 312 -15.49 27.65 13.92
CA ALA A 312 -14.14 27.23 13.54
C ALA A 312 -14.21 26.40 12.22
N PRO A 313 -14.40 27.06 11.07
CA PRO A 313 -14.48 26.35 9.78
C PRO A 313 -13.19 25.60 9.43
N SER A 314 -12.02 26.09 9.87
CA SER A 314 -10.75 25.37 9.70
C SER A 314 -10.67 24.08 10.50
N LEU A 315 -11.22 24.06 11.72
CA LEU A 315 -11.32 22.84 12.53
C LEU A 315 -12.19 21.80 11.84
N PHE A 316 -13.35 22.23 11.33
CA PHE A 316 -14.25 21.39 10.55
C PHE A 316 -13.59 20.85 9.28
N ALA A 317 -13.02 21.74 8.46
CA ALA A 317 -12.36 21.37 7.22
C ALA A 317 -11.23 20.36 7.47
N GLY A 318 -10.38 20.61 8.48
CA GLY A 318 -9.26 19.73 8.78
C GLY A 318 -9.67 18.35 9.27
N TRP A 319 -10.61 18.28 10.22
CA TRP A 319 -11.08 17.00 10.77
C TRP A 319 -11.76 16.13 9.71
N PHE A 320 -12.69 16.71 8.94
CA PHE A 320 -13.38 15.97 7.90
C PHE A 320 -12.49 15.70 6.68
N TRP A 321 -11.43 16.48 6.45
CA TRP A 321 -10.38 16.13 5.49
C TRP A 321 -9.61 14.88 5.95
N PHE A 322 -9.21 14.82 7.23
CA PHE A 322 -8.53 13.66 7.79
C PHE A 322 -9.36 12.38 7.62
N LEU A 323 -10.67 12.43 7.92
CA LEU A 323 -11.56 11.29 7.73
C LEU A 323 -11.78 10.98 6.24
N ALA A 324 -12.10 11.98 5.42
CA ALA A 324 -12.34 11.80 3.99
C ALA A 324 -11.14 11.20 3.25
N ALA A 325 -9.92 11.66 3.55
CA ALA A 325 -8.70 11.15 2.93
C ALA A 325 -8.39 9.69 3.31
N HIS A 326 -8.92 9.20 4.43
CA HIS A 326 -8.81 7.79 4.83
C HIS A 326 -9.89 6.87 4.21
N THR A 327 -10.94 7.42 3.57
CA THR A 327 -12.08 6.61 3.08
C THR A 327 -11.72 5.59 2.01
N VAL A 328 -10.61 5.74 1.29
CA VAL A 328 -10.17 4.72 0.32
C VAL A 328 -9.38 3.60 1.02
N GLU A 329 -8.42 3.95 1.87
CA GLU A 329 -7.47 2.97 2.42
C GLU A 329 -7.89 2.38 3.78
N SER A 330 -8.85 3.00 4.47
CA SER A 330 -9.43 2.55 5.75
C SER A 330 -10.95 2.34 5.64
N SER A 331 -11.36 1.55 4.64
CA SER A 331 -12.76 1.24 4.36
C SER A 331 -12.95 -0.22 3.92
N VAL A 332 -13.92 -0.44 3.02
CA VAL A 332 -14.37 -1.74 2.52
C VAL A 332 -13.38 -2.42 1.56
N LEU A 333 -12.34 -1.72 1.11
CA LEU A 333 -11.36 -2.32 0.19
C LEU A 333 -10.50 -3.35 0.94
N PRO A 334 -10.32 -4.57 0.40
CA PRO A 334 -9.57 -5.65 1.04
C PRO A 334 -8.06 -5.39 0.95
N LEU A 335 -7.58 -4.56 1.88
CA LEU A 335 -6.19 -4.17 2.02
C LEU A 335 -5.69 -4.60 3.40
N GLU A 336 -4.38 -4.49 3.60
CA GLU A 336 -3.74 -4.67 4.90
C GLU A 336 -4.38 -3.83 6.00
N MET A 337 -4.32 -4.31 7.24
CA MET A 337 -4.99 -3.66 8.37
C MET A 337 -4.39 -2.29 8.70
N TYR A 338 -3.06 -2.19 8.71
CA TYR A 338 -2.37 -1.00 9.19
C TYR A 338 -1.13 -0.71 8.35
N TYR A 339 -1.02 0.53 7.87
CA TYR A 339 0.21 1.06 7.29
C TYR A 339 0.30 2.56 7.52
N GLU A 340 1.46 3.01 7.95
CA GLU A 340 1.69 4.42 8.25
C GLU A 340 1.58 5.33 7.03
N HIS A 341 2.06 4.89 5.87
CA HIS A 341 2.12 5.72 4.65
C HIS A 341 0.73 6.15 4.15
N ARG A 342 -0.33 5.51 4.63
CA ARG A 342 -1.73 5.93 4.42
C ARG A 342 -2.04 7.32 5.00
N ASN A 343 -1.25 7.77 5.98
CA ASN A 343 -1.42 9.07 6.64
C ASN A 343 -0.85 10.24 5.86
N TYR A 344 -0.19 10.03 4.73
CA TYR A 344 0.52 11.10 4.00
C TYR A 344 -0.40 12.30 3.68
N LEU A 345 -1.51 12.08 2.97
CA LEU A 345 -2.50 13.12 2.67
C LEU A 345 -3.46 13.44 3.84
N PRO A 346 -3.97 12.47 4.63
CA PRO A 346 -4.83 12.76 5.77
C PRO A 346 -4.19 13.65 6.85
N SER A 347 -2.90 13.49 7.11
CA SER A 347 -2.18 14.26 8.14
C SER A 347 -2.16 15.77 7.86
N LEU A 348 -2.27 16.21 6.59
CA LEU A 348 -2.48 17.62 6.24
C LEU A 348 -3.81 18.15 6.79
N GLY A 349 -4.86 17.34 6.73
CA GLY A 349 -6.16 17.66 7.29
C GLY A 349 -6.08 17.81 8.82
N LEU A 350 -5.43 16.86 9.49
CA LEU A 350 -5.23 16.97 10.94
C LEU A 350 -4.42 18.22 11.33
N GLY A 351 -3.36 18.55 10.58
CA GLY A 351 -2.61 19.79 10.78
C GLY A 351 -3.48 21.06 10.65
N LEU A 352 -4.37 21.10 9.66
CA LEU A 352 -5.36 22.17 9.52
C LEU A 352 -6.35 22.19 10.69
N ALA A 353 -6.79 21.03 11.17
CA ALA A 353 -7.71 20.91 12.30
C ALA A 353 -7.11 21.48 13.59
N LEU A 354 -5.86 21.12 13.89
CA LEU A 354 -5.13 21.59 15.07
C LEU A 354 -4.94 23.11 15.07
N ILE A 355 -4.58 23.69 13.92
CA ILE A 355 -4.54 25.16 13.78
C ILE A 355 -5.95 25.75 13.93
N GLY A 356 -6.97 25.10 13.38
CA GLY A 356 -8.36 25.51 13.46
C GLY A 356 -8.89 25.63 14.89
N VAL A 357 -8.31 24.92 15.87
CA VAL A 357 -8.65 25.07 17.30
C VAL A 357 -8.41 26.50 17.78
N LEU A 358 -7.41 27.22 17.22
CA LEU A 358 -7.13 28.60 17.59
C LEU A 358 -8.29 29.56 17.29
N ALA A 359 -9.19 29.20 16.36
CA ALA A 359 -10.39 29.98 16.06
C ALA A 359 -11.43 29.95 17.20
N LEU A 360 -11.30 28.99 18.14
CA LEU A 360 -12.18 28.90 19.31
C LEU A 360 -11.76 29.84 20.43
N LEU A 361 -10.52 30.33 20.44
CA LEU A 361 -10.01 31.25 21.44
C LEU A 361 -10.76 32.59 21.42
N PRO A 362 -10.93 33.27 22.57
CA PRO A 362 -11.52 34.60 22.61
C PRO A 362 -10.76 35.57 21.70
N LYS A 363 -11.48 36.45 20.97
CA LYS A 363 -10.88 37.40 20.01
C LYS A 363 -9.73 38.23 20.61
N ARG A 364 -9.83 38.63 21.87
CA ARG A 364 -8.77 39.37 22.58
C ARG A 364 -7.51 38.53 22.79
N ALA A 365 -7.66 37.24 23.10
CA ALA A 365 -6.55 36.31 23.24
C ALA A 365 -5.92 35.96 21.89
N SER A 366 -6.73 35.74 20.84
CA SER A 366 -6.21 35.42 19.50
C SER A 366 -5.49 36.61 18.85
N MET A 367 -5.99 37.84 19.03
CA MET A 367 -5.30 39.07 18.61
C MET A 367 -4.07 39.36 19.47
N GLY A 368 -4.09 39.01 20.76
CA GLY A 368 -2.99 39.21 21.72
C GLY A 368 -1.84 38.21 21.62
N LEU A 369 -2.01 37.06 20.94
CA LEU A 369 -0.92 36.12 20.66
C LEU A 369 0.19 36.87 19.90
N ARG A 370 1.32 37.20 20.51
CA ARG A 370 2.42 37.80 19.73
C ARG A 370 2.95 36.76 18.73
N PRO A 371 3.39 37.14 17.52
CA PRO A 371 3.92 36.18 16.55
C PRO A 371 5.15 35.46 17.10
N LEU A 372 5.97 36.16 17.89
CA LEU A 372 7.22 35.66 18.46
C LEU A 372 7.06 34.38 19.31
N PRO A 373 6.26 34.33 20.40
CA PRO A 373 6.11 33.11 21.20
C PRO A 373 5.55 31.94 20.40
N LEU A 374 4.60 32.19 19.49
CA LEU A 374 4.07 31.16 18.59
C LEU A 374 5.16 30.62 17.65
N THR A 375 5.99 31.49 17.07
CA THR A 375 7.11 31.08 16.21
C THR A 375 8.18 30.32 16.98
N LEU A 376 8.47 30.71 18.23
CA LEU A 376 9.44 30.01 19.07
C LEU A 376 8.94 28.62 19.47
N ALA A 377 7.67 28.50 19.88
CA ALA A 377 7.06 27.21 20.17
C ALA A 377 7.03 26.30 18.92
N ALA A 378 6.66 26.86 17.76
CA ALA A 378 6.69 26.15 16.50
C ALA A 378 8.11 25.72 16.10
N ALA A 379 9.12 26.58 16.31
CA ALA A 379 10.51 26.24 16.03
C ALA A 379 11.03 25.12 16.95
N GLY A 380 10.70 25.16 18.24
CA GLY A 380 11.02 24.09 19.19
C GLY A 380 10.37 22.77 18.80
N LEU A 381 9.10 22.78 18.41
CA LEU A 381 8.41 21.58 17.91
C LEU A 381 8.99 21.07 16.59
N CYS A 382 9.34 21.98 15.66
CA CYS A 382 10.03 21.60 14.42
C CYS A 382 11.39 20.95 14.71
N ALA A 383 12.16 21.46 15.68
CA ALA A 383 13.43 20.86 16.08
C ALA A 383 13.21 19.46 16.68
N LEU A 384 12.23 19.29 17.57
CA LEU A 384 11.87 17.99 18.13
C LEU A 384 11.48 16.97 17.03
N LEU A 385 10.59 17.37 16.13
CA LEU A 385 10.14 16.52 15.02
C LEU A 385 11.28 16.23 14.04
N ALA A 386 12.15 17.20 13.73
CA ALA A 386 13.33 17.00 12.90
C ALA A 386 14.29 15.97 13.52
N THR A 387 14.56 16.06 14.82
CA THR A 387 15.40 15.09 15.54
C THR A 387 14.76 13.69 15.55
N SER A 388 13.45 13.60 15.81
CA SER A 388 12.72 12.34 15.78
C SER A 388 12.74 11.70 14.38
N THR A 389 12.49 12.49 13.34
CA THR A 389 12.56 12.06 11.94
C THR A 389 13.97 11.66 11.56
N TRP A 390 14.99 12.40 11.97
CA TRP A 390 16.38 12.05 11.71
C TRP A 390 16.79 10.73 12.36
N GLY A 391 16.40 10.50 13.63
CA GLY A 391 16.62 9.23 14.32
C GLY A 391 15.94 8.08 13.58
N ARG A 392 14.71 8.28 13.11
CA ARG A 392 14.00 7.29 12.29
C ARG A 392 14.68 7.07 10.94
N VAL A 393 15.15 8.13 10.29
CA VAL A 393 15.92 8.01 9.05
C VAL A 393 17.17 7.15 9.27
N GLN A 394 17.85 7.27 10.41
CA GLN A 394 18.99 6.40 10.74
C GLN A 394 18.59 4.91 10.76
N THR A 395 17.45 4.57 11.36
CA THR A 395 16.90 3.20 11.33
C THR A 395 16.67 2.72 9.90
N TRP A 396 16.16 3.60 9.03
CA TRP A 396 15.82 3.28 7.63
C TRP A 396 17.03 3.21 6.68
N ARG A 397 18.25 3.49 7.15
CA ARG A 397 19.48 3.39 6.34
C ARG A 397 19.87 1.95 6.02
N SER A 398 19.39 0.97 6.79
CA SER A 398 19.75 -0.43 6.59
C SER A 398 18.57 -1.37 6.83
N LYS A 399 18.57 -2.52 6.15
CA LYS A 399 17.54 -3.55 6.33
C LYS A 399 17.57 -4.10 7.77
N GLN A 400 18.77 -4.32 8.30
CA GLN A 400 18.96 -4.77 9.69
C GLN A 400 18.38 -3.78 10.69
N GLY A 401 18.63 -2.47 10.53
CA GLY A 401 18.09 -1.44 11.43
C GLY A 401 16.56 -1.45 11.46
N ILE A 402 15.90 -1.53 10.30
CA ILE A 402 14.44 -1.59 10.19
C ILE A 402 13.90 -2.84 10.89
N VAL A 403 14.50 -4.01 10.64
CA VAL A 403 14.05 -5.29 11.19
C VAL A 403 14.30 -5.37 12.70
N SER A 404 15.47 -4.96 13.20
CA SER A 404 15.77 -4.93 14.63
C SER A 404 14.84 -3.98 15.39
N ASN A 405 14.54 -2.81 14.83
CA ASN A 405 13.55 -1.89 15.40
C ASN A 405 12.15 -2.51 15.44
N ALA A 406 11.77 -3.26 14.40
CA ALA A 406 10.49 -3.95 14.35
C ALA A 406 10.42 -5.07 15.40
N LEU A 407 11.43 -5.93 15.51
CA LEU A 407 11.43 -7.03 16.49
C LEU A 407 11.42 -6.54 17.94
N LEU A 408 11.97 -5.35 18.22
CA LEU A 408 11.94 -4.76 19.56
C LEU A 408 10.53 -4.32 19.99
N HIS A 409 9.73 -3.82 19.06
CA HIS A 409 8.43 -3.19 19.36
C HIS A 409 7.21 -3.96 18.86
N HIS A 410 7.42 -4.84 17.89
CA HIS A 410 6.47 -5.73 17.24
C HIS A 410 7.04 -7.16 17.24
N PRO A 411 7.35 -7.74 18.42
CA PRO A 411 7.97 -9.06 18.52
C PRO A 411 7.08 -10.16 17.95
N ASP A 412 5.79 -9.89 17.75
CA ASP A 412 4.83 -10.82 17.18
C ASP A 412 4.67 -10.68 15.66
N SER A 413 5.39 -9.78 15.00
CA SER A 413 5.35 -9.67 13.53
C SER A 413 5.97 -10.92 12.89
N LEU A 414 5.16 -11.62 12.11
CA LEU A 414 5.59 -12.78 11.32
C LEU A 414 6.61 -12.33 10.28
N ARG A 415 6.30 -11.26 9.56
CA ARG A 415 7.16 -10.75 8.48
C ARG A 415 8.50 -10.24 9.00
N ALA A 416 8.54 -9.61 10.18
CA ALA A 416 9.79 -9.14 10.76
C ALA A 416 10.70 -10.32 11.12
N ARG A 417 10.15 -11.37 11.72
CA ARG A 417 10.90 -12.58 12.08
C ARG A 417 11.41 -13.35 10.87
N GLN A 418 10.55 -13.56 9.86
CA GLN A 418 10.97 -14.17 8.60
C GLN A 418 12.07 -13.34 7.93
N THR A 419 11.90 -12.01 7.88
CA THR A 419 12.92 -11.13 7.31
C THR A 419 14.24 -11.21 8.07
N GLN A 420 14.22 -11.32 9.40
CA GLN A 420 15.42 -11.52 10.22
C GLN A 420 16.07 -12.88 9.91
N ALA A 421 15.29 -13.96 9.87
CA ALA A 421 15.78 -15.28 9.48
C ALA A 421 16.48 -15.24 8.11
N PHE A 422 15.91 -14.57 7.10
CA PHE A 422 16.59 -14.41 5.81
C PHE A 422 17.89 -13.60 5.88
N ILE A 423 17.96 -12.58 6.75
CA ILE A 423 19.22 -11.84 6.98
C ILE A 423 20.26 -12.75 7.63
N ASP A 424 19.86 -13.57 8.59
CA ASP A 424 20.74 -14.52 9.27
C ASP A 424 21.22 -15.61 8.32
N VAL A 425 20.36 -16.16 7.47
CA VAL A 425 20.76 -17.10 6.39
C VAL A 425 21.76 -16.46 5.43
N SER A 426 21.51 -15.22 4.99
CA SER A 426 22.42 -14.50 4.08
C SER A 426 23.78 -14.21 4.71
N ALA A 427 23.87 -14.24 6.04
CA ALA A 427 25.09 -14.02 6.81
C ALA A 427 25.65 -15.31 7.43
N ASP A 428 25.21 -16.47 6.93
CA ASP A 428 25.65 -17.81 7.36
C ASP A 428 25.39 -18.13 8.85
N ARG A 429 24.42 -17.45 9.47
CA ARG A 429 23.97 -17.69 10.86
C ARG A 429 22.74 -18.59 10.89
N ILE A 430 22.86 -19.79 10.33
CA ILE A 430 21.73 -20.72 10.15
C ILE A 430 21.06 -21.07 11.48
N ASP A 431 21.84 -21.31 12.54
CA ASP A 431 21.30 -21.68 13.86
C ASP A 431 20.46 -20.55 14.48
N ALA A 432 20.86 -19.29 14.25
CA ALA A 432 20.09 -18.13 14.69
C ALA A 432 18.77 -18.01 13.91
N ALA A 433 18.79 -18.26 12.60
CA ALA A 433 17.58 -18.27 11.77
C ALA A 433 16.60 -19.37 12.21
N LEU A 434 17.10 -20.58 12.49
CA LEU A 434 16.30 -21.68 13.00
C LEU A 434 15.73 -21.40 14.39
N ALA A 435 16.50 -20.75 15.28
CA ALA A 435 16.02 -20.36 16.60
C ALA A 435 14.83 -19.37 16.53
N GLN A 436 14.84 -18.45 15.55
CA GLN A 436 13.69 -17.55 15.31
C GLN A 436 12.43 -18.34 14.95
N MET A 437 12.57 -19.35 14.07
CA MET A 437 11.44 -20.18 13.66
C MET A 437 10.95 -21.09 14.78
N ALA A 438 11.86 -21.65 15.59
CA ALA A 438 11.50 -22.43 16.77
C ALA A 438 10.64 -21.63 17.75
N GLN A 439 11.05 -20.39 18.06
CA GLN A 439 10.27 -19.49 18.92
C GLN A 439 8.85 -19.25 18.37
N MET A 440 8.70 -19.14 17.05
CA MET A 440 7.41 -18.98 16.41
C MET A 440 6.57 -20.26 16.40
N ALA A 441 7.21 -21.41 16.24
CA ALA A 441 6.58 -22.73 16.23
C ALA A 441 5.99 -23.12 17.60
N ASP A 442 6.47 -22.51 18.68
CA ASP A 442 5.94 -22.65 20.05
C ASP A 442 4.85 -21.61 20.38
N GLY A 443 4.53 -20.71 19.45
CA GLY A 443 3.56 -19.64 19.64
C GLY A 443 2.11 -20.10 19.67
N PRO A 444 1.18 -19.27 20.19
CA PRO A 444 -0.23 -19.65 20.34
C PRO A 444 -1.01 -19.66 19.02
N ILE A 445 -0.53 -19.01 17.97
CA ILE A 445 -1.27 -18.79 16.72
C ILE A 445 -0.99 -19.94 15.72
N PRO A 446 -1.99 -20.79 15.39
CA PRO A 446 -1.79 -21.96 14.53
C PRO A 446 -1.13 -21.64 13.19
N ARG A 447 -1.63 -20.63 12.46
CA ARG A 447 -1.02 -20.22 11.18
C ARG A 447 0.48 -19.90 11.31
N ARG A 448 0.89 -19.23 12.39
CA ARG A 448 2.31 -18.89 12.59
C ARG A 448 3.16 -20.13 12.86
N ARG A 449 2.61 -21.10 13.60
CA ARG A 449 3.28 -22.40 13.81
C ARG A 449 3.44 -23.16 12.51
N LEU A 450 2.38 -23.24 11.70
CA LEU A 450 2.40 -23.84 10.36
C LEU A 450 3.54 -23.26 9.51
N LEU A 451 3.56 -21.93 9.37
CA LEU A 451 4.54 -21.23 8.53
C LEU A 451 5.96 -21.41 9.07
N ALA A 452 6.17 -21.26 10.38
CA ALA A 452 7.48 -21.39 10.99
C ALA A 452 8.06 -22.81 10.86
N ARG A 453 7.23 -23.85 10.92
CA ARG A 453 7.69 -25.24 10.74
C ARG A 453 8.13 -25.51 9.30
N ILE A 454 7.42 -24.99 8.30
CA ILE A 454 7.83 -25.12 6.89
C ILE A 454 9.09 -24.28 6.59
N ASP A 455 9.16 -23.05 7.12
CA ASP A 455 10.34 -22.20 6.97
C ASP A 455 11.57 -22.82 7.65
N SER A 456 11.42 -23.46 8.82
CA SER A 456 12.53 -24.15 9.50
C SER A 456 13.17 -25.22 8.62
N VAL A 457 12.34 -26.01 7.93
CA VAL A 457 12.82 -27.03 6.98
C VAL A 457 13.53 -26.36 5.80
N SER A 458 12.93 -25.32 5.23
CA SER A 458 13.51 -24.60 4.09
C SER A 458 14.85 -23.95 4.43
N ILE A 459 14.95 -23.32 5.60
CA ILE A 459 16.17 -22.67 6.12
C ILE A 459 17.27 -23.71 6.38
N ALA A 460 16.93 -24.84 7.03
CA ALA A 460 17.87 -25.93 7.25
C ALA A 460 18.43 -26.46 5.93
N CYS A 461 17.57 -26.66 4.92
CA CYS A 461 17.99 -27.08 3.59
C CYS A 461 18.91 -26.08 2.89
N LEU A 462 18.60 -24.78 2.98
CA LEU A 462 19.44 -23.74 2.39
C LEU A 462 20.81 -23.65 3.07
N GLY A 463 20.86 -23.90 4.38
CA GLY A 463 22.06 -23.88 5.21
C GLY A 463 22.78 -25.23 5.35
N GLU A 464 22.46 -26.22 4.50
CA GLU A 464 23.10 -27.56 4.50
C GLU A 464 23.06 -28.26 5.88
N ARG A 465 22.00 -28.02 6.65
CA ARG A 465 21.68 -28.72 7.89
C ARG A 465 20.71 -29.86 7.60
N ASP A 466 20.68 -30.86 8.49
CA ASP A 466 19.71 -31.95 8.38
C ASP A 466 18.37 -31.54 9.00
N PRO A 467 17.31 -31.26 8.22
CA PRO A 467 16.01 -30.94 8.78
C PRO A 467 15.33 -32.20 9.33
N ASP A 468 14.48 -32.02 10.34
CA ASP A 468 13.56 -33.07 10.78
C ASP A 468 12.36 -33.15 9.82
N PRO A 469 12.18 -34.24 9.05
CA PRO A 469 11.04 -34.40 8.14
C PRO A 469 9.68 -34.40 8.85
N ALA A 470 9.64 -34.72 10.15
CA ALA A 470 8.42 -34.67 10.94
C ALA A 470 7.92 -33.23 11.16
N SER A 471 8.79 -32.22 10.98
CA SER A 471 8.39 -30.81 11.06
C SER A 471 7.31 -30.45 10.04
N LEU A 472 7.36 -31.02 8.82
CA LEU A 472 6.32 -30.80 7.81
C LEU A 472 5.00 -31.48 8.20
N GLU A 473 5.05 -32.69 8.75
CA GLU A 473 3.85 -33.39 9.24
C GLU A 473 3.19 -32.64 10.40
N GLN A 474 3.99 -32.13 11.33
CA GLN A 474 3.52 -31.29 12.43
C GLN A 474 2.94 -29.97 11.90
N ALA A 475 3.53 -29.39 10.85
CA ALA A 475 3.00 -28.17 10.23
C ALA A 475 1.55 -28.39 9.75
N LEU A 476 1.28 -29.55 9.14
CA LEU A 476 -0.04 -29.86 8.61
C LEU A 476 -1.14 -29.99 9.68
N THR A 477 -0.79 -30.20 10.95
CA THR A 477 -1.76 -30.18 12.07
C THR A 477 -2.37 -28.79 12.30
N ASP A 478 -1.68 -27.74 11.86
CA ASP A 478 -2.07 -26.33 11.98
C ASP A 478 -2.55 -25.73 10.63
N THR A 479 -2.95 -26.58 9.68
CA THR A 479 -3.50 -26.14 8.38
C THR A 479 -4.71 -25.22 8.56
N GLN A 480 -4.85 -24.25 7.64
CA GLN A 480 -5.89 -23.24 7.68
C GLN A 480 -6.89 -23.43 6.55
N ALA A 481 -8.15 -23.01 6.77
CA ALA A 481 -9.21 -23.07 5.76
C ALA A 481 -9.02 -22.08 4.61
N GLN A 482 -8.08 -21.12 4.75
CA GLN A 482 -7.75 -20.11 3.75
C GLN A 482 -6.23 -20.02 3.60
N ILE A 483 -5.75 -20.14 2.37
CA ILE A 483 -4.36 -19.85 1.98
C ILE A 483 -4.26 -18.34 1.78
N THR A 484 -3.28 -17.71 2.41
CA THR A 484 -2.92 -16.32 2.17
C THR A 484 -1.58 -16.25 1.43
N LEU A 485 -1.13 -15.04 1.11
CA LEU A 485 0.18 -14.85 0.47
C LEU A 485 1.33 -15.37 1.35
N ASP A 486 1.17 -15.38 2.68
CA ASP A 486 2.21 -15.88 3.58
C ASP A 486 2.46 -17.39 3.38
N GLU A 487 1.42 -18.21 3.23
CA GLU A 487 1.56 -19.64 2.90
C GLU A 487 2.20 -19.83 1.52
N VAL A 488 1.86 -19.00 0.53
CA VAL A 488 2.44 -19.08 -0.82
C VAL A 488 3.94 -18.82 -0.78
N LEU A 489 4.39 -17.79 -0.08
CA LEU A 489 5.81 -17.43 0.03
C LEU A 489 6.63 -18.54 0.69
N VAL A 490 6.09 -19.16 1.73
CA VAL A 490 6.75 -20.24 2.47
C VAL A 490 6.78 -21.54 1.65
N ALA A 491 5.70 -21.85 0.92
CA ALA A 491 5.67 -23.00 0.01
C ALA A 491 6.61 -22.84 -1.20
N ASP A 492 6.72 -21.62 -1.74
CA ASP A 492 7.65 -21.32 -2.83
C ASP A 492 9.11 -21.46 -2.35
N LEU A 493 9.43 -20.95 -1.15
CA LEU A 493 10.74 -21.13 -0.55
C LEU A 493 11.08 -22.61 -0.35
N LEU A 494 10.15 -23.41 0.18
CA LEU A 494 10.33 -24.86 0.34
C LEU A 494 10.61 -25.54 -1.00
N SER A 495 9.80 -25.22 -2.01
CA SER A 495 9.91 -25.73 -3.38
C SER A 495 11.25 -25.40 -4.03
N GLN A 496 11.81 -24.22 -3.75
CA GLN A 496 13.14 -23.82 -4.20
C GLN A 496 14.25 -24.53 -3.40
N ALA A 497 14.16 -24.54 -2.07
CA ALA A 497 15.17 -25.12 -1.19
C ALA A 497 15.38 -26.63 -1.45
N THR A 498 14.31 -27.38 -1.71
CA THR A 498 14.40 -28.82 -1.99
C THR A 498 14.83 -29.15 -3.42
N SER A 499 14.73 -28.19 -4.35
CA SER A 499 15.16 -28.40 -5.74
C SER A 499 16.66 -28.49 -5.94
N VAL A 500 17.45 -27.96 -5.00
CA VAL A 500 18.92 -27.82 -5.13
C VAL A 500 19.66 -29.11 -4.68
N GLY A 501 18.94 -30.18 -4.32
CA GLY A 501 19.56 -31.44 -3.88
C GLY A 501 20.30 -31.35 -2.54
N ARG A 502 20.19 -30.22 -1.83
CA ARG A 502 20.84 -29.95 -0.54
C ARG A 502 20.19 -30.64 0.66
N CYS A 503 19.08 -31.35 0.43
CA CYS A 503 18.21 -31.85 1.49
C CYS A 503 17.74 -33.28 1.21
N PRO A 504 18.60 -34.30 1.38
CA PRO A 504 18.29 -35.68 0.97
C PRO A 504 17.14 -36.32 1.76
N ARG A 505 16.89 -35.90 3.01
CA ARG A 505 15.79 -36.43 3.83
C ARG A 505 14.42 -35.84 3.50
N ILE A 506 14.37 -34.70 2.81
CA ILE A 506 13.12 -34.09 2.35
C ILE A 506 12.91 -34.50 0.90
N THR A 507 12.13 -35.57 0.71
CA THR A 507 11.83 -36.09 -0.62
C THR A 507 10.93 -35.13 -1.41
N SER A 508 11.01 -35.21 -2.74
CA SER A 508 10.11 -34.48 -3.63
C SER A 508 8.64 -34.82 -3.35
N GLU A 509 8.33 -36.10 -3.09
CA GLU A 509 6.99 -36.55 -2.70
C GLU A 509 6.50 -35.86 -1.44
N ARG A 510 7.33 -35.77 -0.39
CA ARG A 510 6.94 -35.09 0.86
C ARG A 510 6.65 -33.61 0.66
N THR A 511 7.40 -32.95 -0.24
CA THR A 511 7.16 -31.54 -0.59
C THR A 511 5.85 -31.39 -1.36
N ILE A 512 5.58 -32.27 -2.33
CA ILE A 512 4.32 -32.34 -3.07
C ILE A 512 3.14 -32.56 -2.10
N ASP A 513 3.23 -33.55 -1.23
CA ASP A 513 2.19 -33.89 -0.26
C ASP A 513 1.89 -32.74 0.69
N THR A 514 2.92 -32.01 1.14
CA THR A 514 2.77 -30.83 1.99
C THR A 514 1.94 -29.76 1.26
N VAL A 515 2.32 -29.41 0.02
CA VAL A 515 1.64 -28.37 -0.78
C VAL A 515 0.21 -28.79 -1.14
N LEU A 516 -0.01 -30.04 -1.53
CA LEU A 516 -1.35 -30.56 -1.84
C LEU A 516 -2.23 -30.63 -0.59
N SER A 517 -1.68 -30.93 0.58
CA SER A 517 -2.41 -30.93 1.85
C SER A 517 -2.87 -29.52 2.26
N LEU A 518 -2.02 -28.50 2.04
CA LEU A 518 -2.42 -27.09 2.21
C LEU A 518 -3.60 -26.72 1.29
N LEU A 519 -3.54 -27.13 0.02
CA LEU A 519 -4.62 -26.92 -0.94
C LEU A 519 -5.91 -27.66 -0.56
N ALA A 520 -5.80 -28.88 -0.04
CA ALA A 520 -6.94 -29.69 0.40
C ALA A 520 -7.62 -29.07 1.63
N ALA A 521 -6.84 -28.56 2.59
CA ALA A 521 -7.36 -27.84 3.76
C ALA A 521 -8.16 -26.58 3.36
N ALA A 522 -7.73 -25.89 2.30
CA ALA A 522 -8.40 -24.73 1.72
C ALA A 522 -9.48 -25.08 0.66
N SER A 523 -10.10 -26.26 0.77
CA SER A 523 -11.13 -26.73 -0.19
C SER A 523 -12.31 -25.78 -0.36
N LYS A 524 -12.71 -25.07 0.70
CA LYS A 524 -13.83 -24.09 0.68
C LYS A 524 -13.42 -22.70 0.18
N GLN A 525 -12.14 -22.38 0.11
CA GLN A 525 -11.68 -21.10 -0.43
C GLN A 525 -11.92 -21.09 -1.94
N PRO A 526 -12.48 -20.01 -2.52
CA PRO A 526 -12.69 -19.93 -3.96
C PRO A 526 -11.39 -20.11 -4.75
N ASP A 527 -11.50 -20.82 -5.87
CA ASP A 527 -10.40 -21.02 -6.82
C ASP A 527 -10.00 -19.72 -7.53
N THR A 528 -10.86 -18.71 -7.45
CA THR A 528 -10.61 -17.35 -7.90
C THR A 528 -9.81 -16.51 -6.90
N ALA A 529 -9.45 -17.04 -5.72
CA ALA A 529 -8.52 -16.37 -4.81
C ALA A 529 -7.10 -16.41 -5.37
N GLU A 530 -6.40 -15.26 -5.36
CA GLU A 530 -5.05 -15.15 -5.91
C GLU A 530 -4.03 -16.04 -5.18
N PRO A 531 -3.97 -16.07 -3.84
CA PRO A 531 -3.03 -16.94 -3.14
C PRO A 531 -3.25 -18.42 -3.45
N LYS A 532 -4.51 -18.85 -3.55
CA LYS A 532 -4.84 -20.24 -3.89
C LYS A 532 -4.40 -20.60 -5.31
N ARG A 533 -4.55 -19.69 -6.28
CA ARG A 533 -4.02 -19.89 -7.64
C ARG A 533 -2.51 -19.99 -7.66
N GLN A 534 -1.81 -19.12 -6.94
CA GLN A 534 -0.34 -19.17 -6.86
C GLN A 534 0.13 -20.47 -6.21
N MET A 535 -0.54 -20.93 -5.16
CA MET A 535 -0.25 -22.23 -4.55
C MET A 535 -0.45 -23.39 -5.54
N ARG A 536 -1.46 -23.34 -6.40
CA ARG A 536 -1.66 -24.33 -7.47
C ARG A 536 -0.59 -24.29 -8.54
N LEU A 537 -0.10 -23.10 -8.88
CA LEU A 537 1.05 -22.97 -9.77
C LEU A 537 2.28 -23.67 -9.15
N ILE A 538 2.58 -23.43 -7.88
CA ILE A 538 3.66 -24.11 -7.16
C ILE A 538 3.45 -25.64 -7.18
N ALA A 539 2.24 -26.12 -6.88
CA ALA A 539 1.90 -27.54 -6.92
C ALA A 539 2.12 -28.14 -8.31
N SER A 540 1.67 -27.47 -9.37
CA SER A 540 1.85 -27.94 -10.76
C SER A 540 3.32 -28.04 -11.16
N LEU A 541 4.16 -27.09 -10.73
CA LEU A 541 5.60 -27.09 -10.98
C LEU A 541 6.31 -28.22 -10.23
N LEU A 542 5.88 -28.55 -9.01
CA LEU A 542 6.42 -29.67 -8.24
C LEU A 542 6.02 -31.01 -8.86
N LEU A 543 4.75 -31.18 -9.22
CA LEU A 543 4.23 -32.40 -9.84
C LEU A 543 4.88 -32.67 -11.21
N ALA A 544 5.05 -31.64 -12.03
CA ALA A 544 5.73 -31.75 -13.32
C ALA A 544 7.20 -32.15 -13.17
N ARG A 545 7.91 -31.61 -12.15
CA ARG A 545 9.29 -32.03 -11.82
C ARG A 545 9.36 -33.51 -11.44
N ALA A 546 8.34 -34.04 -10.78
CA ALA A 546 8.19 -35.46 -10.47
C ALA A 546 7.61 -36.30 -11.62
N GLN A 547 7.44 -35.72 -12.82
CA GLN A 547 6.83 -36.36 -14.00
C GLN A 547 5.39 -36.87 -13.79
N ARG A 548 4.66 -36.34 -12.79
CA ARG A 548 3.24 -36.63 -12.51
C ARG A 548 2.33 -35.73 -13.36
N TRP A 549 2.44 -35.85 -14.68
CA TRP A 549 1.81 -34.95 -15.64
C TRP A 549 0.28 -34.86 -15.57
N PRO A 550 -0.50 -35.93 -15.30
CA PRO A 550 -1.95 -35.83 -15.15
C PRO A 550 -2.37 -34.93 -13.98
N GLU A 551 -1.65 -35.01 -12.86
CA GLU A 551 -1.94 -34.19 -11.67
C GLU A 551 -1.43 -32.76 -11.86
N ALA A 552 -0.26 -32.60 -12.50
CA ALA A 552 0.27 -31.28 -12.85
C ALA A 552 -0.71 -30.51 -13.74
N GLN A 553 -1.29 -31.17 -14.75
CA GLN A 553 -2.33 -30.61 -15.61
C GLN A 553 -3.53 -30.15 -14.77
N GLN A 554 -4.06 -31.01 -13.89
CA GLN A 554 -5.23 -30.66 -13.07
C GLN A 554 -5.00 -29.40 -12.22
N GLN A 555 -3.82 -29.25 -11.61
CA GLN A 555 -3.51 -28.06 -10.82
C GLN A 555 -3.27 -26.83 -11.69
N ALA A 556 -2.62 -26.98 -12.85
CA ALA A 556 -2.34 -25.89 -13.78
C ALA A 556 -3.64 -25.35 -14.43
N GLU A 557 -4.56 -26.20 -14.85
CA GLU A 557 -5.89 -25.81 -15.37
C GLU A 557 -6.66 -24.96 -14.36
N ARG A 558 -6.60 -25.38 -13.10
CA ARG A 558 -7.22 -24.72 -11.96
C ARG A 558 -6.53 -23.42 -11.53
N ALA A 559 -5.28 -23.21 -11.94
CA ALA A 559 -4.54 -21.96 -11.76
C ALA A 559 -4.75 -21.02 -12.96
N TRP A 560 -5.10 -21.56 -14.13
CA TRP A 560 -5.25 -20.80 -15.36
C TRP A 560 -6.49 -19.91 -15.34
N ALA A 561 -6.25 -18.60 -15.42
CA ALA A 561 -7.28 -17.57 -15.44
C ALA A 561 -6.80 -16.38 -16.29
N ALA A 562 -7.70 -15.45 -16.61
CA ALA A 562 -7.41 -14.29 -17.45
C ALA A 562 -6.21 -13.43 -16.97
N GLN A 563 -5.92 -13.45 -15.67
CA GLN A 563 -4.84 -12.68 -15.03
C GLN A 563 -3.70 -13.57 -14.51
N ALA A 564 -3.72 -14.88 -14.75
CA ALA A 564 -2.69 -15.80 -14.22
C ALA A 564 -1.29 -15.46 -14.75
N PRO A 565 -0.20 -15.67 -13.98
CA PRO A 565 1.17 -15.49 -14.47
C PRO A 565 1.42 -16.26 -15.79
N LEU A 566 2.34 -15.77 -16.63
CA LEU A 566 2.61 -16.42 -17.92
C LEU A 566 3.23 -17.81 -17.73
N GLU A 567 3.93 -17.98 -16.61
CA GLU A 567 4.48 -19.23 -16.11
C GLU A 567 3.40 -20.31 -15.95
N THR A 568 2.16 -19.93 -15.65
CA THR A 568 1.03 -20.86 -15.62
C THR A 568 0.69 -21.40 -17.00
N ALA A 569 0.84 -20.59 -18.06
CA ALA A 569 0.64 -21.07 -19.43
C ALA A 569 1.74 -22.03 -19.85
N ASP A 570 3.00 -21.73 -19.49
CA ASP A 570 4.15 -22.58 -19.82
C ASP A 570 3.97 -23.99 -19.26
N ILE A 571 3.67 -24.10 -17.97
CA ILE A 571 3.47 -25.40 -17.33
C ILE A 571 2.23 -26.13 -17.87
N LEU A 572 1.15 -25.40 -18.16
CA LEU A 572 -0.10 -25.98 -18.66
C LEU A 572 0.08 -26.56 -20.07
N VAL A 573 0.73 -25.83 -20.98
CA VAL A 573 1.03 -26.33 -22.34
C VAL A 573 1.90 -27.58 -22.27
N ARG A 574 2.95 -27.58 -21.44
CA ARG A 574 3.81 -28.76 -21.26
C ARG A 574 3.05 -29.96 -20.70
N ALA A 575 2.17 -29.74 -19.74
CA ALA A 575 1.36 -30.81 -19.17
C ALA A 575 0.38 -31.41 -20.18
N TYR A 576 -0.27 -30.59 -21.00
CA TYR A 576 -1.12 -31.07 -22.09
C TYR A 576 -0.36 -31.90 -23.11
N LEU A 577 0.81 -31.44 -23.56
CA LEU A 577 1.65 -32.19 -24.50
C LEU A 577 2.13 -33.52 -23.91
N ALA A 578 2.56 -33.53 -22.65
CA ALA A 578 2.99 -34.76 -21.97
C ALA A 578 1.85 -35.78 -21.79
N ASN A 579 0.60 -35.31 -21.68
CA ASN A 579 -0.59 -36.16 -21.61
C ASN A 579 -1.22 -36.46 -22.98
N GLY A 580 -0.61 -35.99 -24.09
CA GLY A 580 -1.07 -36.25 -25.46
C GLY A 580 -2.23 -35.37 -25.96
N ASP A 581 -2.61 -34.31 -25.24
CA ASP A 581 -3.69 -33.39 -25.64
C ASP A 581 -3.13 -32.15 -26.36
N ARG A 582 -2.71 -32.34 -27.61
CA ARG A 582 -2.18 -31.26 -28.46
C ARG A 582 -3.21 -30.15 -28.70
N ASP A 583 -4.48 -30.49 -28.83
CA ASP A 583 -5.54 -29.52 -29.10
C ASP A 583 -5.73 -28.56 -27.93
N ALA A 584 -5.66 -29.04 -26.69
CA ALA A 584 -5.69 -28.20 -25.51
C ALA A 584 -4.46 -27.30 -25.41
N ALA A 585 -3.26 -27.83 -25.68
CA ALA A 585 -2.03 -27.05 -25.73
C ALA A 585 -2.13 -25.88 -26.73
N GLU A 586 -2.66 -26.14 -27.92
CA GLU A 586 -2.88 -25.14 -28.97
C GLU A 586 -3.91 -24.08 -28.55
N ARG A 587 -5.00 -24.47 -27.87
CA ARG A 587 -5.98 -23.51 -27.33
C ARG A 587 -5.34 -22.60 -26.28
N THR A 588 -4.62 -23.14 -25.31
CA THR A 588 -3.93 -22.37 -24.27
C THR A 588 -2.89 -21.42 -24.88
N TRP A 589 -2.16 -21.85 -25.90
CA TRP A 589 -1.22 -20.98 -26.61
C TRP A 589 -1.90 -19.79 -27.28
N ARG A 590 -3.06 -19.98 -27.94
CA ARG A 590 -3.82 -18.86 -28.53
C ARG A 590 -4.36 -17.89 -27.48
N GLU A 591 -4.81 -18.41 -26.34
CA GLU A 591 -5.23 -17.58 -25.21
C GLU A 591 -4.06 -16.77 -24.66
N LEU A 592 -2.89 -17.38 -24.50
CA LEU A 592 -1.66 -16.68 -24.12
C LEU A 592 -1.29 -15.61 -25.15
N GLN A 593 -1.40 -15.91 -26.45
CA GLN A 593 -1.10 -14.97 -27.53
C GLN A 593 -1.97 -13.71 -27.45
N ALA A 594 -3.25 -13.85 -27.10
CA ALA A 594 -4.16 -12.72 -26.92
C ALA A 594 -3.80 -11.83 -25.71
N ARG A 595 -3.06 -12.38 -24.73
CA ARG A 595 -2.67 -11.69 -23.49
C ARG A 595 -1.32 -10.98 -23.60
N VAL A 596 -0.39 -11.54 -24.38
CA VAL A 596 0.96 -10.99 -24.52
C VAL A 596 0.95 -9.74 -25.41
N ARG A 597 1.48 -8.64 -24.88
CA ARG A 597 1.57 -7.37 -25.60
C ARG A 597 2.74 -7.40 -26.61
N PRO A 598 2.68 -6.64 -27.72
CA PRO A 598 3.78 -6.57 -28.68
C PRO A 598 5.11 -6.08 -28.10
N TYR A 599 5.04 -5.26 -27.04
CA TYR A 599 6.22 -4.72 -26.35
C TYR A 599 6.74 -5.62 -25.21
N ASP A 600 6.07 -6.73 -24.89
CA ASP A 600 6.51 -7.70 -23.87
C ASP A 600 7.47 -8.73 -24.47
N ARG A 601 8.74 -8.39 -24.58
CA ARG A 601 9.76 -9.27 -25.20
C ARG A 601 9.82 -10.65 -24.56
N ALA A 602 9.70 -10.74 -23.23
CA ALA A 602 9.74 -12.02 -22.51
C ALA A 602 8.52 -12.88 -22.84
N GLY A 603 7.33 -12.28 -22.87
CA GLY A 603 6.12 -12.97 -23.29
C GLY A 603 6.16 -13.40 -24.77
N GLN A 604 6.71 -12.56 -25.66
CA GLN A 604 6.89 -12.91 -27.08
C GLN A 604 7.85 -14.09 -27.26
N HIS A 605 8.94 -14.10 -26.49
CA HIS A 605 9.88 -15.23 -26.48
C HIS A 605 9.20 -16.51 -25.99
N LEU A 606 8.45 -16.44 -24.88
CA LEU A 606 7.70 -17.59 -24.37
C LEU A 606 6.69 -18.13 -25.41
N LEU A 607 5.98 -17.24 -26.12
CA LEU A 607 5.08 -17.66 -27.20
C LEU A 607 5.81 -18.44 -28.30
N GLY A 608 6.98 -17.96 -28.72
CA GLY A 608 7.80 -18.65 -29.72
C GLY A 608 8.28 -20.02 -29.23
N GLN A 609 8.74 -20.11 -27.98
CA GLN A 609 9.17 -21.37 -27.36
C GLN A 609 8.03 -22.39 -27.29
N LEU A 610 6.86 -21.98 -26.79
CA LEU A 610 5.70 -22.86 -26.68
C LEU A 610 5.18 -23.28 -28.05
N ARG A 611 5.23 -22.39 -29.05
CA ARG A 611 4.86 -22.75 -30.43
C ARG A 611 5.76 -23.86 -30.98
N GLY A 612 7.07 -23.72 -30.81
CA GLY A 612 8.03 -24.74 -31.23
C GLY A 612 7.81 -26.09 -30.52
N LEU A 613 7.49 -26.08 -29.22
CA LEU A 613 7.17 -27.30 -28.47
C LEU A 613 5.91 -28.01 -29.00
N ILE A 614 4.86 -27.26 -29.33
CA ILE A 614 3.61 -27.79 -29.89
C ILE A 614 3.81 -28.33 -31.30
N GLU A 615 4.74 -27.77 -32.08
CA GLU A 615 5.06 -28.25 -33.43
C GLU A 615 5.90 -29.54 -33.43
N GLN A 616 6.68 -29.78 -32.37
CA GLN A 616 7.52 -30.98 -32.21
C GLN A 616 6.77 -32.22 -31.71
N HIS A 617 5.62 -32.03 -31.06
CA HIS A 617 4.70 -33.11 -30.64
C HIS A 617 3.58 -33.26 -31.68
#